data_AF-A0A061N7A4-F1
#
_entry.id   AF-A0A061N7A4-F1
#
_cell.length_a   1.000
_cell.length_b   1.000
_cell.length_c   1.000
_cell.angle_alpha   90.00
_cell.angle_beta   90.00
_cell.angle_gamma   90.00
#
_symmetry.space_group_name_H-M   'P 1'
#
loop_
_entity.id
_entity.type
_entity.pdbx_description
1 polymer ?
#
loop_
_entity_poly.entity_id
_entity_poly.type
_entity_poly.pdbx_seq_one_letter_code
_entity_poly.pdbx_strand_id
1 'polypeptide(L)'
;MQATFRIKDQEFMCIDSDISHGFDFTPSFSVYITCESLEEFDQLYNKLSEGGFTMMPPDNYGFSTRFAWLNDQFGVSWQLNVT
;
A
#
# COMPACT_ATOMS: atom_id res chain seq x y z
N MET A 1 10.71 7.82 -18.07
CA MET A 1 9.34 8.17 -18.52
C MET A 1 8.56 8.68 -17.31
N GLN A 2 7.58 9.57 -17.46
CA GLN A 2 6.74 10.04 -16.33
C GLN A 2 5.26 9.79 -16.58
N ALA A 3 4.50 9.51 -15.52
CA ALA A 3 3.06 9.35 -15.57
C ALA A 3 2.40 9.95 -14.32
N THR A 4 1.11 10.26 -14.46
CA THR A 4 0.23 10.63 -13.35
C THR A 4 -0.98 9.70 -13.35
N PHE A 5 -1.41 9.29 -12.17
CA PHE A 5 -2.60 8.47 -11.99
C PHE A 5 -3.33 8.89 -10.72
N ARG A 6 -4.57 8.44 -10.56
CA ARG A 6 -5.37 8.74 -9.36
C ARG A 6 -5.76 7.45 -8.65
N ILE A 7 -5.70 7.47 -7.33
CA ILE A 7 -6.32 6.48 -6.46
C ILE A 7 -7.34 7.24 -5.63
N LYS A 8 -8.63 6.86 -5.77
CA LYS A 8 -9.75 7.69 -5.32
C LYS A 8 -9.55 9.13 -5.85
N ASP A 9 -9.63 10.14 -4.99
CA ASP A 9 -9.49 11.54 -5.38
C ASP A 9 -8.03 12.06 -5.34
N GLN A 10 -7.07 11.25 -4.87
CA GLN A 10 -5.66 11.64 -4.73
C GLN A 10 -4.89 11.36 -6.03
N GLU A 11 -4.20 12.38 -6.54
CA GLU A 11 -3.26 12.25 -7.65
C GLU A 11 -1.88 11.82 -7.17
N PHE A 12 -1.28 10.88 -7.89
CA PHE A 12 0.07 10.38 -7.69
C PHE A 12 0.87 10.56 -8.98
N MET A 13 2.16 10.81 -8.81
CA MET A 13 3.12 10.86 -9.90
C MET A 13 4.13 9.74 -9.76
N CYS A 14 4.55 9.15 -10.87
CA CYS A 14 5.63 8.19 -10.91
C CYS A 14 6.53 8.43 -12.12
N ILE A 15 7.77 7.97 -12.00
CA ILE A 15 8.74 7.96 -13.09
C ILE A 15 9.49 6.63 -13.11
N ASP A 16 9.89 6.20 -14.30
CA ASP A 16 10.93 5.19 -14.47
C ASP A 16 12.31 5.88 -14.46
N SER A 17 13.18 5.47 -13.54
CA SER A 17 14.57 5.93 -13.47
C SER A 17 15.51 4.91 -14.10
N ASP A 18 16.25 5.30 -15.13
CA ASP A 18 17.31 4.47 -15.73
C ASP A 18 18.57 4.38 -14.85
N ILE A 19 18.64 5.21 -13.80
CA ILE A 19 19.75 5.26 -12.87
C ILE A 19 19.40 4.45 -11.63
N SER A 20 20.28 3.52 -11.26
CA SER A 20 20.20 2.77 -10.00
C SER A 20 20.76 3.58 -8.84
N HIS A 21 20.11 3.49 -7.68
CA HIS A 21 20.47 4.21 -6.46
C HIS A 21 20.68 3.22 -5.31
N GLY A 22 21.37 3.66 -4.25
CA GLY A 22 21.59 2.86 -3.04
C GLY A 22 20.42 2.86 -2.05
N PHE A 23 19.31 3.52 -2.39
CA PHE A 23 18.10 3.60 -1.59
C PHE A 23 16.93 2.95 -2.33
N ASP A 24 15.88 2.62 -1.58
CA ASP A 24 14.65 2.06 -2.10
C ASP A 24 13.46 2.64 -1.31
N PHE A 25 12.24 2.27 -1.68
CA PHE A 25 11.05 2.53 -0.88
C PHE A 25 11.21 1.97 0.54
N THR A 26 10.65 2.69 1.51
CA THR A 26 10.69 2.26 2.91
C THR A 26 9.36 2.56 3.59
N PRO A 27 9.02 1.84 4.68
CA PRO A 27 7.81 2.13 5.44
C PRO A 27 7.75 3.54 6.07
N SER A 28 8.84 4.33 6.06
CA SER A 28 8.80 5.71 6.55
C SER A 28 7.90 6.62 5.71
N PHE A 29 7.66 6.25 4.45
CA PHE A 29 6.65 6.88 3.60
C PHE A 29 5.73 5.78 3.06
N SER A 30 4.43 5.89 3.33
CA SER A 30 3.45 4.88 2.94
C SER A 30 2.15 5.53 2.46
N VAL A 31 1.39 4.79 1.66
CA VAL A 31 0.04 5.15 1.24
C VAL A 31 -0.97 4.52 2.20
N TYR A 32 -1.77 5.35 2.85
CA TYR A 32 -2.82 4.90 3.76
C TYR A 32 -4.16 4.89 3.04
N ILE A 33 -4.81 3.72 2.96
CA ILE A 33 -6.10 3.52 2.31
C ILE A 33 -7.16 3.27 3.39
N THR A 34 -8.13 4.18 3.46
CA THR A 34 -9.38 3.94 4.18
C THR A 34 -10.34 3.17 3.26
N CYS A 35 -10.49 1.89 3.55
CA CYS A 35 -11.43 0.99 2.89
C CYS A 35 -12.86 1.27 3.38
N GLU A 36 -13.81 1.16 2.48
CA GLU A 36 -15.25 1.36 2.68
C GLU A 36 -15.94 0.08 3.17
N SER A 37 -15.29 -1.08 3.01
CA SER A 37 -15.82 -2.36 3.46
C SER A 37 -14.72 -3.39 3.75
N LEU A 38 -15.08 -4.44 4.49
CA LEU A 38 -14.22 -5.61 4.69
C LEU A 38 -13.92 -6.33 3.37
N GLU A 39 -14.86 -6.31 2.41
CA GLU A 39 -14.66 -6.90 1.10
C GLU A 39 -13.59 -6.15 0.29
N GLU A 40 -13.66 -4.82 0.25
CA GLU A 40 -12.61 -4.00 -0.39
C GLU A 40 -11.26 -4.24 0.30
N PHE A 41 -11.24 -4.28 1.63
CA PHE A 41 -10.03 -4.57 2.40
C PHE A 41 -9.39 -5.91 1.98
N ASP A 42 -10.19 -6.99 1.98
CA ASP A 42 -9.68 -8.33 1.68
C ASP A 42 -9.23 -8.44 0.22
N GLN A 43 -9.94 -7.82 -0.71
CA GLN A 43 -9.54 -7.77 -2.12
C GLN A 43 -8.22 -7.01 -2.33
N LEU A 44 -8.07 -5.84 -1.70
CA LEU A 44 -6.85 -5.04 -1.80
C LEU A 44 -5.67 -5.76 -1.15
N TYR A 45 -5.85 -6.29 0.07
CA TYR A 45 -4.80 -7.01 0.78
C TYR A 45 -4.30 -8.21 -0.02
N ASN A 46 -5.20 -9.03 -0.56
CA ASN A 46 -4.82 -10.22 -1.33
C ASN A 46 -4.01 -9.85 -2.59
N LYS A 47 -4.38 -8.77 -3.28
CA LYS A 47 -3.65 -8.32 -4.48
C LYS A 47 -2.30 -7.66 -4.15
N LEU A 48 -2.27 -6.79 -3.13
CA LEU A 48 -1.05 -6.07 -2.76
C LEU A 48 -0.02 -6.98 -2.09
N SER A 49 -0.45 -8.04 -1.41
CA SER A 49 0.46 -9.01 -0.77
C SER A 49 1.05 -10.02 -1.75
N GLU A 50 0.50 -10.15 -2.97
CA GLU A 50 1.03 -11.05 -3.98
C GLU A 50 2.43 -10.60 -4.44
N GLY A 51 3.45 -11.41 -4.16
CA GLY A 51 4.85 -11.09 -4.45
C GLY A 51 5.44 -9.99 -3.54
N GLY A 52 4.68 -9.51 -2.56
CA GLY A 52 5.08 -8.49 -1.61
C GLY A 52 5.55 -9.06 -0.26
N PHE A 53 5.57 -8.19 0.75
CA PHE A 53 5.95 -8.53 2.12
C PHE A 53 4.99 -7.91 3.13
N THR A 54 4.30 -8.76 3.89
CA THR A 54 3.41 -8.32 4.97
C THR A 54 4.20 -8.07 6.26
N MET A 55 4.19 -6.83 6.76
CA MET A 55 4.82 -6.43 8.02
C MET A 55 3.88 -6.58 9.22
N MET A 56 2.63 -6.13 9.06
CA MET A 56 1.55 -6.30 10.02
C MET A 56 0.40 -7.03 9.32
N PRO A 57 0.20 -8.34 9.60
CA PRO A 57 -0.89 -9.12 9.00
C PRO A 57 -2.28 -8.54 9.28
N PRO A 58 -3.30 -8.84 8.47
CA PRO A 58 -4.67 -8.41 8.72
C PRO A 58 -5.18 -8.85 10.09
N ASP A 59 -5.48 -7.89 10.95
CA ASP A 59 -6.08 -8.17 12.26
C ASP A 59 -6.79 -6.92 12.81
N ASN A 60 -7.52 -7.09 13.91
CA ASN A 60 -7.98 -5.99 14.75
C ASN A 60 -6.90 -5.64 15.78
N TYR A 61 -6.15 -4.57 15.51
CA TYR A 61 -5.09 -4.06 16.39
C TYR A 61 -5.61 -3.10 17.48
N GLY A 62 -6.93 -3.05 17.72
CA GLY A 62 -7.56 -2.28 18.79
C GLY A 62 -7.96 -0.85 18.43
N PHE A 63 -7.66 -0.38 17.21
CA PHE A 63 -7.98 0.98 16.74
C PHE A 63 -8.90 1.03 15.52
N SER A 64 -9.19 -0.11 14.90
CA SER A 64 -10.11 -0.23 13.75
C SER A 64 -10.71 -1.63 13.68
N THR A 65 -11.70 -1.82 12.80
CA THR A 65 -12.34 -3.12 12.59
C THR A 65 -11.34 -4.11 12.00
N ARG A 66 -10.51 -3.69 11.03
CA ARG A 66 -9.38 -4.46 10.51
C ARG A 66 -8.30 -3.52 9.94
N PHE A 67 -7.04 -3.87 10.19
CA PHE A 67 -5.87 -3.14 9.70
C PHE A 67 -4.80 -4.10 9.18
N ALA A 68 -4.04 -3.69 8.17
CA ALA A 68 -2.83 -4.38 7.71
C ALA A 68 -1.79 -3.37 7.22
N TRP A 69 -0.51 -3.75 7.32
CA TRP A 69 0.61 -3.00 6.76
C TRP A 69 1.52 -3.94 5.97
N LEU A 70 1.71 -3.64 4.69
CA LEU A 70 2.51 -4.45 3.77
C LEU A 70 3.28 -3.58 2.79
N ASN A 71 4.31 -4.15 2.20
CA ASN A 71 4.93 -3.65 0.98
C ASN A 71 4.45 -4.51 -0.20
N ASP A 72 4.14 -3.90 -1.33
CA ASP A 72 3.79 -4.64 -2.55
C ASP A 72 5.03 -5.23 -3.25
N GLN A 73 4.81 -5.92 -4.38
CA GLN A 73 5.87 -6.51 -5.19
C GLN A 73 6.90 -5.50 -5.74
N PHE A 74 6.60 -4.19 -5.71
CA PHE A 74 7.48 -3.11 -6.14
C PHE A 74 8.18 -2.42 -4.95
N GLY A 75 7.91 -2.87 -3.71
CA GLY A 75 8.48 -2.31 -2.49
C GLY A 75 7.71 -1.14 -1.91
N VAL A 76 6.66 -0.64 -2.57
CA VAL A 76 5.86 0.50 -2.08
C VAL A 76 5.09 0.08 -0.84
N SER A 77 5.11 0.93 0.19
CA SER A 77 4.49 0.63 1.48
C SER A 77 3.03 1.09 1.55
N TRP A 78 2.15 0.18 1.98
CA TRP A 78 0.69 0.35 2.03
C TRP A 78 0.16 0.05 3.43
N GLN A 79 -0.70 0.92 3.93
CA GLN A 79 -1.50 0.70 5.14
C GLN A 79 -2.97 0.61 4.73
N LEU A 80 -3.62 -0.51 5.02
CA LEU A 80 -5.03 -0.72 4.74
C LEU A 80 -5.80 -0.65 6.05
N ASN A 81 -6.89 0.10 6.07
CA ASN A 81 -7.72 0.25 7.26
C ASN A 81 -9.20 0.26 6.91
N VAL A 82 -9.99 -0.53 7.62
CA VAL A 82 -11.45 -0.43 7.63
C VAL A 82 -11.90 -0.21 9.07
N THR A 83 -12.67 0.85 9.27
CA THR A 83 -13.23 1.22 10.58
C THR A 83 -14.69 0.85 10.64
#